data_AF-A0A1V5XBZ6-F1
#
_entry.id   AF-A0A1V5XBZ6-F1
#
_cell.length_a   1.000
_cell.length_b   1.000
_cell.length_c   1.000
_cell.angle_alpha   90.00
_cell.angle_beta   90.00
_cell.angle_gamma   90.00
#
_symmetry.space_group_name_H-M   'P 1'
#
loop_
_entity.id
_entity.type
_entity.pdbx_description
1 polymer ?
#
loop_
_entity_poly.entity_id
_entity_poly.type
_entity_poly.pdbx_seq_one_letter_code
_entity_poly.pdbx_strand_id
1 'polypeptide(L)'
;MDLLNSKDKAERLSELRRLVKTGEKAAAGEWVNNHIHTFYSFSPYSPSKAIWLAYLSGLTTAGIMDHDSVSGAKEFIEAGEIVGIATTNGVECRADFSGTAIEKRRINNPDQDGVAYIALHSIPHRNIDRVDEFLKPYREARNRRNRAMTEKINSLVSGFGLTLDFDGDIVPLSKSDEGGSITERHLLYALSLKITEKLGKGEGVLRLLSDLGIKVEGKACDYLKDSENPYYEYDLLGVLKGNMVEKFYINATDECPKIEKLIAFSKEIGAISAYAYLGDVGDSVTGDKKSQTFEDSYLELLFDELKRLDFDAVTYMPSRNTAAQIDRVRSLCDKHGFMQISGEDINSPRQSFICPRLSEPEFKNLVESTWYLIKHERM
;
A
#
# COMPACT_ATOMS: atom_id res chain seq x y z
N MET A 1 -18.82 -8.00 12.94
CA MET A 1 -17.69 -7.28 12.31
C MET A 1 -16.36 -8.00 12.45
N ASP A 2 -15.98 -8.54 13.60
CA ASP A 2 -14.67 -9.23 13.76
C ASP A 2 -14.49 -10.43 12.82
N LEU A 3 -15.57 -11.17 12.55
CA LEU A 3 -15.57 -12.29 11.60
C LEU A 3 -15.21 -11.87 10.16
N LEU A 4 -15.32 -10.58 9.80
CA LEU A 4 -14.85 -10.08 8.51
C LEU A 4 -13.33 -10.20 8.37
N ASN A 5 -12.58 -10.34 9.46
CA ASN A 5 -11.14 -10.63 9.46
C ASN A 5 -10.82 -12.08 9.84
N SER A 6 -11.81 -13.00 9.80
CA SER A 6 -11.54 -14.42 10.04
C SER A 6 -10.42 -14.93 9.13
N LYS A 7 -9.67 -15.92 9.60
CA LYS A 7 -8.67 -16.63 8.78
C LYS A 7 -9.33 -17.36 7.61
N ASP A 8 -10.56 -17.82 7.76
CA ASP A 8 -11.32 -18.53 6.73
C ASP A 8 -12.10 -17.57 5.82
N LYS A 9 -11.85 -17.66 4.51
CA LYS A 9 -12.57 -16.89 3.47
C LYS A 9 -14.09 -17.13 3.52
N ALA A 10 -14.54 -18.37 3.76
CA ALA A 10 -15.96 -18.70 3.78
C ALA A 10 -16.68 -17.99 4.94
N GLU A 11 -16.06 -17.93 6.12
CA GLU A 11 -16.60 -17.20 7.27
C GLU A 11 -16.69 -15.70 7.00
N ARG A 12 -15.66 -15.10 6.38
CA ARG A 12 -15.65 -13.68 6.01
C ARG A 12 -16.83 -13.32 5.11
N LEU A 13 -17.02 -14.07 4.03
CA LEU A 13 -18.09 -13.84 3.06
C LEU A 13 -19.48 -14.16 3.62
N SER A 14 -19.59 -15.14 4.52
CA SER A 14 -20.84 -15.47 5.23
C SER A 14 -21.26 -14.32 6.16
N GLU A 15 -20.33 -13.80 6.96
CA GLU A 15 -20.56 -12.62 7.80
C GLU A 15 -20.94 -11.40 6.96
N LEU A 16 -20.27 -11.18 5.83
CA LEU A 16 -20.58 -10.08 4.92
C LEU A 16 -22.03 -10.15 4.40
N ARG A 17 -22.46 -11.34 3.94
CA ARG A 17 -23.86 -11.59 3.52
C ARG A 17 -24.86 -11.36 4.67
N ARG A 18 -24.48 -11.70 5.91
CA ARG A 18 -25.31 -11.45 7.10
C ARG A 18 -25.45 -9.95 7.35
N LEU A 19 -24.36 -9.20 7.31
CA LEU A 19 -24.34 -7.74 7.56
C LEU A 19 -25.20 -6.96 6.56
N VAL A 20 -25.08 -7.29 5.27
CA VAL A 20 -25.92 -6.71 4.21
C VAL A 20 -27.41 -6.92 4.49
N LYS A 21 -27.81 -8.09 4.99
CA LYS A 21 -29.21 -8.39 5.36
C LYS A 21 -29.68 -7.66 6.61
N THR A 22 -28.79 -7.44 7.59
CA THR A 22 -29.15 -6.80 8.87
C THR A 22 -29.21 -5.28 8.81
N GLY A 23 -28.80 -4.66 7.70
CA GLY A 23 -29.28 -3.33 7.32
C GLY A 23 -28.47 -2.13 7.83
N GLU A 24 -27.18 -2.28 8.14
CA GLU A 24 -26.31 -1.10 8.21
C GLU A 24 -26.22 -0.49 6.80
N LYS A 25 -26.78 0.71 6.65
CA LYS A 25 -26.78 1.43 5.38
C LYS A 25 -25.49 2.23 5.27
N ALA A 26 -24.90 2.21 4.08
CA ALA A 26 -23.79 3.08 3.72
C ALA A 26 -24.10 4.54 4.04
N ALA A 27 -23.07 5.30 4.40
CA ALA A 27 -23.12 6.75 4.25
C ALA A 27 -23.45 7.08 2.78
N ALA A 28 -24.35 8.04 2.54
CA ALA A 28 -24.58 8.53 1.18
C ALA A 28 -23.33 9.31 0.73
N GLY A 29 -22.61 8.79 -0.26
CA GLY A 29 -21.42 9.42 -0.82
C GLY A 29 -21.23 9.06 -2.28
N GLU A 30 -20.52 9.93 -3.00
CA GLU A 30 -20.15 9.75 -4.42
C GLU A 30 -18.65 9.52 -4.59
N TRP A 31 -18.00 9.08 -3.51
CA TRP A 31 -16.56 8.94 -3.43
C TRP A 31 -16.07 7.69 -4.17
N VAL A 32 -14.84 7.76 -4.70
CA VAL A 32 -14.16 6.64 -5.36
C VAL A 32 -12.80 6.42 -4.71
N ASN A 33 -12.33 5.17 -4.69
CA ASN A 33 -10.97 4.85 -4.23
C ASN A 33 -10.47 3.55 -4.86
N ASN A 34 -9.41 3.61 -5.65
CA ASN A 34 -8.90 2.45 -6.38
C ASN A 34 -7.63 1.82 -5.79
N HIS A 35 -7.22 2.24 -4.59
CA HIS A 35 -5.95 1.82 -4.00
C HIS A 35 -6.12 1.51 -2.50
N ILE A 36 -6.48 0.27 -2.23
CA ILE A 36 -6.68 -0.29 -0.89
C ILE A 36 -5.83 -1.54 -0.76
N HIS A 37 -4.97 -1.59 0.26
CA HIS A 37 -4.24 -2.79 0.63
C HIS A 37 -5.06 -3.64 1.59
N THR A 38 -4.83 -4.94 1.55
CA THR A 38 -5.39 -5.94 2.45
C THR A 38 -4.27 -6.67 3.20
N PHE A 39 -4.63 -7.62 4.05
CA PHE A 39 -3.67 -8.46 4.75
C PHE A 39 -2.81 -9.34 3.83
N TYR A 40 -3.11 -9.39 2.51
CA TYR A 40 -2.31 -10.12 1.54
C TYR A 40 -1.02 -9.36 1.16
N SER A 41 -0.83 -8.12 1.63
CA SER A 41 0.44 -7.41 1.53
C SER A 41 0.83 -6.60 2.75
N PHE A 42 -0.09 -5.84 3.35
CA PHE A 42 -0.03 -5.32 4.72
C PHE A 42 -1.24 -4.39 4.97
N SER A 43 -2.19 -4.79 5.81
CA SER A 43 -3.33 -3.97 6.21
C SER A 43 -4.06 -4.64 7.38
N PRO A 44 -4.77 -3.88 8.24
CA PRO A 44 -5.65 -4.47 9.25
C PRO A 44 -6.91 -5.15 8.64
N TYR A 45 -7.09 -5.13 7.33
CA TYR A 45 -8.32 -5.54 6.67
C TYR A 45 -8.10 -6.76 5.77
N SER A 46 -8.97 -7.75 5.89
CA SER A 46 -9.21 -8.70 4.80
C SER A 46 -9.82 -8.01 3.58
N PRO A 47 -9.85 -8.65 2.40
CA PRO A 47 -10.61 -8.14 1.27
C PRO A 47 -12.09 -7.89 1.59
N SER A 48 -12.77 -8.83 2.27
CA SER A 48 -14.17 -8.66 2.68
C SER A 48 -14.38 -7.50 3.65
N LYS A 49 -13.47 -7.31 4.62
CA LYS A 49 -13.56 -6.20 5.59
C LYS A 49 -13.29 -4.86 4.92
N ALA A 50 -12.32 -4.81 4.00
CA ALA A 50 -12.02 -3.61 3.22
C ALA A 50 -13.25 -3.15 2.42
N ILE A 51 -13.94 -4.07 1.74
CA ILE A 51 -15.19 -3.78 1.03
C ILE A 51 -16.29 -3.29 1.98
N TRP A 52 -16.47 -3.95 3.12
CA TRP A 52 -17.47 -3.53 4.10
C TRP A 52 -17.22 -2.11 4.61
N LEU A 53 -15.97 -1.78 4.95
CA LEU A 53 -15.59 -0.44 5.41
C LEU A 53 -15.69 0.60 4.30
N ALA A 54 -15.34 0.24 3.06
CA ALA A 54 -15.54 1.10 1.90
C ALA A 54 -17.03 1.49 1.75
N TYR A 55 -17.92 0.49 1.81
CA TYR A 55 -19.36 0.69 1.76
C TYR A 55 -19.86 1.56 2.92
N LEU A 56 -19.50 1.25 4.17
CA LEU A 56 -19.89 2.06 5.32
C LEU A 56 -19.40 3.52 5.23
N SER A 57 -18.22 3.73 4.62
CA SER A 57 -17.64 5.06 4.41
C SER A 57 -18.31 5.85 3.27
N GLY A 58 -19.23 5.24 2.52
CA GLY A 58 -19.91 5.89 1.40
C GLY A 58 -19.10 5.93 0.11
N LEU A 59 -18.17 4.99 -0.08
CA LEU A 59 -17.54 4.76 -1.38
C LEU A 59 -18.54 4.10 -2.35
N THR A 60 -18.57 4.58 -3.58
CA THR A 60 -19.31 3.97 -4.70
C THR A 60 -18.49 2.92 -5.43
N THR A 61 -17.17 3.02 -5.32
CA THR A 61 -16.20 2.11 -5.91
C THR A 61 -15.05 1.83 -4.93
N ALA A 62 -14.48 0.63 -5.01
CA ALA A 62 -13.31 0.24 -4.22
C ALA A 62 -12.32 -0.54 -5.09
N GLY A 63 -11.02 -0.30 -4.92
CA GLY A 63 -9.97 -1.00 -5.67
C GLY A 63 -8.93 -1.64 -4.77
N ILE A 64 -8.68 -2.94 -4.97
CA ILE A 64 -7.60 -3.66 -4.28
C ILE A 64 -6.28 -3.45 -5.03
N MET A 65 -5.21 -3.16 -4.28
CA MET A 65 -3.90 -2.83 -4.83
C MET A 65 -2.77 -3.33 -3.91
N ASP A 66 -2.83 -4.62 -3.55
CA ASP A 66 -1.84 -5.22 -2.66
C ASP A 66 -0.42 -5.16 -3.25
N HIS A 67 0.61 -5.02 -2.41
CA HIS A 67 1.99 -5.03 -2.88
C HIS A 67 2.41 -6.43 -3.32
N ASP A 68 2.96 -6.58 -4.53
CA ASP A 68 3.51 -7.84 -5.07
C ASP A 68 2.58 -9.08 -4.92
N SER A 69 1.27 -8.90 -4.75
CA SER A 69 0.28 -9.98 -4.61
C SER A 69 -1.08 -9.59 -5.17
N VAL A 70 -1.75 -10.56 -5.79
CA VAL A 70 -3.15 -10.46 -6.25
C VAL A 70 -4.06 -11.48 -5.54
N SER A 71 -3.56 -12.16 -4.50
CA SER A 71 -4.26 -13.26 -3.84
C SER A 71 -5.61 -12.85 -3.24
N GLY A 72 -5.76 -11.60 -2.83
CA GLY A 72 -7.02 -11.05 -2.33
C GLY A 72 -8.04 -10.69 -3.40
N ALA A 73 -7.66 -10.61 -4.68
CA ALA A 73 -8.47 -9.99 -5.73
C ALA A 73 -9.82 -10.72 -5.94
N LYS A 74 -9.80 -12.05 -6.02
CA LYS A 74 -11.03 -12.84 -6.22
C LYS A 74 -12.02 -12.70 -5.05
N GLU A 75 -11.53 -12.65 -3.82
CA GLU A 75 -12.41 -12.40 -2.66
C GLU A 75 -12.93 -10.95 -2.68
N PHE A 76 -12.08 -9.98 -3.02
CA PHE A 76 -12.47 -8.58 -3.09
C PHE A 76 -13.59 -8.33 -4.10
N ILE A 77 -13.50 -8.96 -5.27
CA ILE A 77 -14.54 -8.91 -6.31
C ILE A 77 -15.85 -9.53 -5.80
N GLU A 78 -15.80 -10.75 -5.25
CA GLU A 78 -16.99 -11.44 -4.70
C GLU A 78 -17.63 -10.64 -3.55
N ALA A 79 -16.82 -10.06 -2.67
CA ALA A 79 -17.28 -9.20 -1.60
C ALA A 79 -17.99 -7.94 -2.14
N GLY A 80 -17.45 -7.34 -3.20
CA GLY A 80 -18.07 -6.22 -3.91
C GLY A 80 -19.45 -6.55 -4.44
N GLU A 81 -19.60 -7.71 -5.08
CA GLU A 81 -20.87 -8.22 -5.59
C GLU A 81 -21.89 -8.46 -4.48
N ILE A 82 -21.47 -9.02 -3.34
CA ILE A 82 -22.32 -9.27 -2.17
C ILE A 82 -22.88 -7.96 -1.60
N VAL A 83 -22.04 -6.93 -1.51
CA VAL A 83 -22.38 -5.65 -0.88
C VAL A 83 -23.09 -4.71 -1.86
N GLY A 84 -22.88 -4.88 -3.17
CA GLY A 84 -23.39 -3.99 -4.21
C GLY A 84 -22.52 -2.74 -4.42
N ILE A 85 -21.22 -2.83 -4.15
CA ILE A 85 -20.23 -1.79 -4.47
C ILE A 85 -19.43 -2.23 -5.70
N ALA A 86 -19.16 -1.31 -6.63
CA ALA A 86 -18.37 -1.64 -7.80
C ALA A 86 -16.89 -1.78 -7.43
N THR A 87 -16.22 -2.79 -7.98
CA THR A 87 -14.84 -3.10 -7.63
C THR A 87 -13.91 -3.04 -8.83
N THR A 88 -12.67 -2.64 -8.58
CA THR A 88 -11.53 -2.78 -9.49
C THR A 88 -10.42 -3.57 -8.78
N ASN A 89 -9.51 -4.17 -9.53
CA ASN A 89 -8.40 -4.94 -9.01
C ASN A 89 -7.09 -4.59 -9.72
N GLY A 90 -5.99 -4.70 -8.98
CA GLY A 90 -4.65 -4.49 -9.47
C GLY A 90 -3.61 -5.00 -8.49
N VAL A 91 -2.36 -4.69 -8.80
CA VAL A 91 -1.21 -4.97 -7.93
C VAL A 91 -0.24 -3.81 -7.98
N GLU A 92 0.37 -3.48 -6.84
CA GLU A 92 1.49 -2.54 -6.79
C GLU A 92 2.80 -3.31 -6.68
N CYS A 93 3.59 -3.29 -7.75
CA CYS A 93 4.83 -4.05 -7.86
C CYS A 93 6.04 -3.13 -7.73
N ARG A 94 7.10 -3.60 -7.10
CA ARG A 94 8.40 -2.92 -7.25
C ARG A 94 9.03 -3.26 -8.59
N ALA A 95 9.62 -2.26 -9.24
CA ALA A 95 10.31 -2.40 -10.51
C ALA A 95 11.69 -1.76 -10.46
N ASP A 96 12.65 -2.42 -11.11
CA ASP A 96 14.02 -1.94 -11.28
C ASP A 96 14.12 -1.08 -12.55
N PHE A 97 14.54 0.18 -12.37
CA PHE A 97 14.72 1.19 -13.40
C PHE A 97 16.18 1.30 -13.90
N SER A 98 17.07 0.39 -13.51
CA SER A 98 18.44 0.36 -14.03
C SER A 98 18.46 0.30 -15.55
N GLY A 99 19.26 1.16 -16.19
CA GLY A 99 19.30 1.31 -17.65
C GLY A 99 18.34 2.36 -18.23
N THR A 100 17.49 2.97 -17.41
CA THR A 100 16.62 4.10 -17.79
C THR A 100 17.31 5.44 -17.56
N ALA A 101 16.76 6.53 -18.10
CA ALA A 101 17.26 7.89 -17.85
C ALA A 101 17.16 8.33 -16.38
N ILE A 102 16.40 7.62 -15.55
CA ILE A 102 16.17 7.92 -14.13
C ILE A 102 16.77 6.88 -13.17
N GLU A 103 17.61 5.96 -13.66
CA GLU A 103 18.16 4.83 -12.90
C GLU A 103 18.85 5.15 -11.56
N LYS A 104 19.39 6.38 -11.40
CA LYS A 104 20.12 6.81 -10.20
C LYS A 104 19.36 7.85 -9.38
N ARG A 105 18.09 8.09 -9.71
CA ARG A 105 17.25 9.07 -9.00
C ARG A 105 16.54 8.40 -7.83
N ARG A 106 16.19 9.21 -6.82
CA ARG A 106 15.19 8.83 -5.83
C ARG A 106 13.82 8.91 -6.51
N ILE A 107 13.32 7.75 -6.90
CA ILE A 107 11.99 7.55 -7.49
C ILE A 107 11.01 7.33 -6.32
N ASN A 108 9.70 7.19 -6.54
CA ASN A 108 8.65 7.00 -5.52
C ASN A 108 8.85 5.87 -4.46
N ASN A 109 10.03 5.24 -4.38
CA ASN A 109 10.50 4.44 -3.28
C ASN A 109 11.38 5.28 -2.32
N PRO A 110 10.93 5.57 -1.08
CA PRO A 110 11.71 6.35 -0.13
C PRO A 110 12.98 5.65 0.35
N ASP A 111 13.09 4.33 0.20
CA ASP A 111 14.16 3.53 0.80
C ASP A 111 15.33 3.27 -0.17
N GLN A 112 15.10 3.34 -1.49
CA GLN A 112 16.14 3.02 -2.49
C GLN A 112 16.00 3.80 -3.80
N ASP A 113 17.13 4.32 -4.30
CA ASP A 113 17.22 4.91 -5.65
C ASP A 113 17.09 3.86 -6.75
N GLY A 114 16.53 4.24 -7.90
CA GLY A 114 16.43 3.36 -9.08
C GLY A 114 15.42 2.21 -8.97
N VAL A 115 14.64 2.15 -7.88
CA VAL A 115 13.51 1.23 -7.72
C VAL A 115 12.24 2.03 -7.54
N ALA A 116 11.16 1.64 -8.20
CA ALA A 116 9.87 2.33 -8.11
C ALA A 116 8.74 1.36 -7.76
N TYR A 117 7.71 1.87 -7.11
CA TYR A 117 6.41 1.22 -7.00
C TYR A 117 5.56 1.55 -8.23
N ILE A 118 5.11 0.52 -8.94
CA ILE A 118 4.34 0.61 -10.18
C ILE A 118 3.02 -0.11 -9.99
N ALA A 119 1.93 0.57 -10.29
CA ALA A 119 0.61 -0.03 -10.21
C ALA A 119 0.23 -0.64 -11.56
N LEU A 120 -0.18 -1.91 -11.55
CA LEU A 120 -0.88 -2.54 -12.67
C LEU A 120 -2.37 -2.57 -12.32
N HIS A 121 -3.10 -1.58 -12.80
CA HIS A 121 -4.54 -1.47 -12.61
C HIS A 121 -5.31 -2.34 -13.61
N SER A 122 -6.57 -2.63 -13.27
CA SER A 122 -7.53 -3.25 -14.17
C SER A 122 -7.07 -4.56 -14.78
N ILE A 123 -6.48 -5.44 -13.97
CA ILE A 123 -6.10 -6.77 -14.44
C ILE A 123 -7.39 -7.51 -14.85
N PRO A 124 -7.51 -7.94 -16.12
CA PRO A 124 -8.67 -8.71 -16.55
C PRO A 124 -8.83 -9.95 -15.69
N HIS A 125 -10.05 -10.27 -15.24
CA HIS A 125 -10.26 -11.29 -14.19
C HIS A 125 -9.69 -12.67 -14.57
N ARG A 126 -9.71 -13.00 -15.87
CA ARG A 126 -9.11 -14.21 -16.44
C ARG A 126 -7.58 -14.32 -16.26
N ASN A 127 -6.89 -13.21 -16.01
CA ASN A 127 -5.44 -13.13 -15.88
C ASN A 127 -4.94 -13.01 -14.44
N ILE A 128 -5.83 -12.97 -13.43
CA ILE A 128 -5.44 -12.86 -12.01
C ILE A 128 -4.44 -13.97 -11.63
N ASP A 129 -4.73 -15.22 -11.96
CA ASP A 129 -3.85 -16.35 -11.62
C ASP A 129 -2.49 -16.26 -12.35
N ARG A 130 -2.50 -15.77 -13.58
CA ARG A 130 -1.28 -15.55 -14.38
C ARG A 130 -0.40 -14.45 -13.79
N VAL A 131 -0.99 -13.39 -13.23
CA VAL A 131 -0.25 -12.36 -12.50
C VAL A 131 0.36 -12.94 -11.23
N ASP A 132 -0.39 -13.77 -10.50
CA ASP A 132 0.17 -14.42 -9.30
C ASP A 132 1.38 -15.30 -9.62
N GLU A 133 1.30 -16.09 -10.69
CA GLU A 133 2.42 -16.91 -11.18
C GLU A 133 3.63 -16.06 -11.57
N PHE A 134 3.42 -14.92 -12.23
CA PHE A 134 4.49 -13.99 -12.58
C PHE A 134 5.19 -13.41 -11.35
N LEU A 135 4.43 -13.13 -10.28
CA LEU A 135 4.92 -12.49 -9.06
C LEU A 135 5.61 -13.46 -8.08
N LYS A 136 5.26 -14.74 -8.13
CA LYS A 136 5.80 -15.79 -7.26
C LYS A 136 7.33 -15.76 -7.10
N PRO A 137 8.16 -15.79 -8.16
CA PRO A 137 9.62 -15.78 -8.00
C PRO A 137 10.14 -14.51 -7.33
N TYR A 138 9.50 -13.36 -7.54
CA TYR A 138 9.88 -12.11 -6.91
C TYR A 138 9.51 -12.08 -5.42
N ARG A 139 8.36 -12.65 -5.04
CA ARG A 139 8.01 -12.86 -3.62
C ARG A 139 8.98 -13.79 -2.91
N GLU A 140 9.42 -14.86 -3.57
CA GLU A 140 10.44 -15.77 -3.01
C GLU A 140 11.78 -15.04 -2.79
N ALA A 141 12.20 -14.20 -3.74
CA ALA A 141 13.38 -13.35 -3.59
C ALA A 141 13.21 -12.32 -2.45
N ARG A 142 12.03 -11.71 -2.35
CA ARG A 142 11.68 -10.79 -1.26
C ARG A 142 11.79 -11.44 0.10
N ASN A 143 11.33 -12.68 0.24
CA ASN A 143 11.43 -13.42 1.49
C ASN A 143 12.88 -13.76 1.87
N ARG A 144 13.77 -14.02 0.91
CA ARG A 144 15.21 -14.17 1.20
C ARG A 144 15.79 -12.88 1.79
N ARG A 145 15.45 -11.73 1.19
CA ARG A 145 15.88 -10.42 1.71
C ARG A 145 15.26 -10.11 3.06
N ASN A 146 13.97 -10.38 3.24
CA ASN A 146 13.28 -10.14 4.51
C ASN A 146 13.89 -10.96 5.65
N ARG A 147 14.27 -12.23 5.44
CA ARG A 147 15.01 -13.01 6.44
C ARG A 147 16.31 -12.32 6.86
N ALA A 148 17.09 -11.84 5.89
CA ALA A 148 18.32 -11.11 6.19
C ALA A 148 18.06 -9.77 6.92
N MET A 149 16.96 -9.08 6.58
CA MET A 149 16.51 -7.88 7.31
C MET A 149 16.06 -8.21 8.74
N THR A 150 15.40 -9.35 8.97
CA THR A 150 15.04 -9.84 10.31
C THR A 150 16.29 -10.03 11.18
N GLU A 151 17.37 -10.61 10.64
CA GLU A 151 18.64 -10.74 11.38
C GLU A 151 19.27 -9.38 11.74
N LYS A 152 19.17 -8.39 10.83
CA LYS A 152 19.58 -7.02 11.14
C LYS A 152 18.74 -6.41 12.25
N ILE A 153 17.41 -6.61 12.23
CA ILE A 153 16.53 -6.17 13.31
C ILE A 153 16.92 -6.83 14.63
N ASN A 154 17.13 -8.15 14.66
CA ASN A 154 17.57 -8.89 15.84
C ASN A 154 18.88 -8.33 16.41
N SER A 155 19.82 -7.95 15.55
CA SER A 155 21.08 -7.32 15.97
C SER A 155 20.84 -5.96 16.66
N LEU A 156 19.82 -5.21 16.26
CA LEU A 156 19.46 -3.92 16.87
C LEU A 156 18.74 -4.07 18.21
N VAL A 157 17.98 -5.16 18.40
CA VAL A 157 17.06 -5.29 19.55
C VAL A 157 17.46 -6.37 20.57
N SER A 158 18.44 -7.22 20.26
CA SER A 158 18.86 -8.34 21.12
C SER A 158 19.35 -7.90 22.50
N GLY A 159 20.00 -6.73 22.61
CA GLY A 159 20.42 -6.15 23.89
C GLY A 159 19.26 -5.82 24.84
N PHE A 160 18.04 -5.71 24.31
CA PHE A 160 16.82 -5.51 25.07
C PHE A 160 16.08 -6.84 25.34
N GLY A 161 16.71 -7.97 25.02
CA GLY A 161 16.14 -9.32 25.12
C GLY A 161 14.91 -9.52 24.24
N LEU A 162 14.89 -8.90 23.06
CA LEU A 162 13.90 -9.09 22.02
C LEU A 162 14.53 -9.90 20.88
N THR A 163 13.73 -10.74 20.23
CA THR A 163 14.13 -11.48 19.04
C THR A 163 12.89 -11.74 18.19
N LEU A 164 13.10 -11.78 16.88
CA LEU A 164 12.11 -12.15 15.88
C LEU A 164 12.54 -13.44 15.20
N ASP A 165 11.62 -14.38 15.11
CA ASP A 165 11.69 -15.50 14.18
C ASP A 165 10.90 -15.16 12.92
N PHE A 166 11.55 -15.21 11.75
CA PHE A 166 10.87 -14.93 10.50
C PHE A 166 9.73 -15.91 10.23
N ASP A 167 9.92 -17.20 10.47
CA ASP A 167 8.91 -18.22 10.17
C ASP A 167 7.82 -18.27 11.23
N GLY A 168 8.17 -18.14 12.50
CA GLY A 168 7.22 -18.19 13.62
C GLY A 168 6.45 -16.89 13.85
N ASP A 169 7.08 -15.72 13.70
CA ASP A 169 6.48 -14.45 14.10
C ASP A 169 6.01 -13.60 12.90
N ILE A 170 6.64 -13.71 11.72
CA ILE A 170 6.38 -12.81 10.59
C ILE A 170 5.52 -13.47 9.51
N VAL A 171 5.89 -14.66 9.03
CA VAL A 171 5.14 -15.37 7.98
C VAL A 171 3.63 -15.49 8.31
N PRO A 172 3.21 -15.84 9.55
CA PRO A 172 1.79 -15.97 9.89
C PRO A 172 0.98 -14.67 9.79
N LEU A 173 1.64 -13.51 9.70
CA LEU A 173 0.99 -12.21 9.57
C LEU A 173 0.55 -11.87 8.14
N SER A 174 0.98 -12.64 7.13
CA SER A 174 1.02 -12.17 5.73
C SER A 174 0.27 -13.02 4.70
N LYS A 175 -0.56 -13.99 5.11
CA LYS A 175 -1.24 -14.93 4.20
C LYS A 175 -0.33 -15.53 3.12
N SER A 176 0.96 -15.72 3.44
CA SER A 176 1.97 -16.12 2.46
C SER A 176 1.73 -17.52 1.89
N ASP A 177 1.09 -18.39 2.67
CA ASP A 177 0.59 -19.71 2.27
C ASP A 177 -0.49 -19.65 1.18
N GLU A 178 -1.17 -18.51 1.04
CA GLU A 178 -2.19 -18.23 0.03
C GLU A 178 -1.66 -17.30 -1.08
N GLY A 179 -0.35 -17.03 -1.13
CA GLY A 179 0.29 -16.13 -2.13
C GLY A 179 0.38 -14.67 -1.70
N GLY A 180 0.08 -14.34 -0.44
CA GLY A 180 0.35 -13.03 0.13
C GLY A 180 1.85 -12.69 0.17
N SER A 181 2.17 -11.41 0.14
CA SER A 181 3.53 -10.88 0.18
C SER A 181 3.92 -10.40 1.58
N ILE A 182 5.20 -10.53 1.92
CA ILE A 182 5.75 -9.99 3.18
C ILE A 182 6.49 -8.71 2.88
N THR A 183 6.00 -7.59 3.40
CA THR A 183 6.68 -6.30 3.39
C THR A 183 7.46 -6.03 4.70
N GLU A 184 8.29 -4.99 4.67
CA GLU A 184 8.99 -4.40 5.81
C GLU A 184 8.03 -4.02 6.95
N ARG A 185 6.77 -3.71 6.62
CA ARG A 185 5.73 -3.43 7.62
C ARG A 185 5.41 -4.66 8.46
N HIS A 186 5.41 -5.88 7.91
CA HIS A 186 5.22 -7.08 8.72
C HIS A 186 6.37 -7.32 9.70
N LEU A 187 7.62 -7.07 9.28
CA LEU A 187 8.79 -7.18 10.16
C LEU A 187 8.64 -6.25 11.36
N LEU A 188 8.27 -5.00 11.11
CA LEU A 188 8.07 -4.00 12.17
C LEU A 188 6.80 -4.25 12.99
N TYR A 189 5.76 -4.84 12.41
CA TYR A 189 4.54 -5.18 13.14
C TYR A 189 4.77 -6.35 14.09
N ALA A 190 5.49 -7.37 13.63
CA ALA A 190 5.95 -8.47 14.48
C ALA A 190 6.83 -7.94 15.62
N LEU A 191 7.72 -6.98 15.34
CA LEU A 191 8.51 -6.32 16.39
C LEU A 191 7.60 -5.58 17.39
N SER A 192 6.62 -4.82 16.91
CA SER A 192 5.65 -4.15 17.78
C SER A 192 4.94 -5.14 18.70
N LEU A 193 4.49 -6.28 18.17
CA LEU A 193 3.84 -7.34 18.95
C LEU A 193 4.78 -7.92 20.01
N LYS A 194 6.04 -8.22 19.68
CA LYS A 194 7.03 -8.71 20.67
C LYS A 194 7.32 -7.69 21.76
N ILE A 195 7.39 -6.41 21.39
CA ILE A 195 7.61 -5.32 22.35
C ILE A 195 6.44 -5.25 23.33
N THR A 196 5.20 -5.23 22.84
CA THR A 196 4.03 -5.12 23.71
C THR A 196 3.76 -6.39 24.52
N GLU A 197 4.06 -7.58 23.97
CA GLU A 197 4.04 -8.84 24.72
C GLU A 197 5.02 -8.81 25.91
N LYS A 198 6.22 -8.26 25.71
CA LYS A 198 7.26 -8.22 26.73
C LYS A 198 7.07 -7.12 27.77
N LEU A 199 6.70 -5.92 27.34
CA LEU A 199 6.74 -4.70 28.17
C LEU A 199 5.34 -4.20 28.56
N GLY A 200 4.28 -4.75 27.97
CA GLY A 200 2.97 -4.13 27.97
C GLY A 200 2.93 -2.89 27.08
N LYS A 201 1.83 -2.14 27.16
CA LYS A 201 1.63 -0.85 26.49
C LYS A 201 2.01 0.30 27.43
N GLY A 202 2.31 1.48 26.86
CA GLY A 202 2.56 2.70 27.63
C GLY A 202 4.05 2.98 27.89
N GLU A 203 4.36 3.39 29.11
CA GLU A 203 5.68 3.91 29.53
C GLU A 203 6.85 2.96 29.27
N GLY A 204 6.64 1.64 29.38
CA GLY A 204 7.68 0.64 29.09
C GLY A 204 8.16 0.70 27.63
N VAL A 205 7.21 0.89 26.71
CA VAL A 205 7.50 1.02 25.27
C VAL A 205 8.22 2.33 24.97
N LEU A 206 7.77 3.44 25.56
CA LEU A 206 8.42 4.75 25.38
C LEU A 206 9.86 4.74 25.88
N ARG A 207 10.12 4.06 27.01
CA ARG A 207 11.48 3.88 27.53
C ARG A 207 12.34 3.07 26.56
N LEU A 208 11.86 1.93 26.08
CA LEU A 208 12.57 1.13 25.09
C LEU A 208 12.90 1.94 23.83
N LEU A 209 11.93 2.70 23.31
CA LEU A 209 12.14 3.56 22.13
C LEU A 209 13.23 4.61 22.40
N SER A 210 13.21 5.24 23.57
CA SER A 210 14.27 6.17 23.99
C SER A 210 15.64 5.47 24.06
N ASP A 211 15.72 4.26 24.61
CA ASP A 211 16.97 3.49 24.70
C ASP A 211 17.48 3.06 23.30
N LEU A 212 16.58 2.88 22.33
CA LEU A 212 16.89 2.69 20.90
C LEU A 212 17.30 3.99 20.18
N GLY A 213 17.33 5.12 20.89
CA GLY A 213 17.62 6.45 20.35
C GLY A 213 16.49 7.03 19.51
N ILE A 214 15.25 6.58 19.72
CA ILE A 214 14.06 7.03 19.00
C ILE A 214 13.29 8.01 19.87
N LYS A 215 13.27 9.27 19.45
CA LYS A 215 12.48 10.31 20.11
C LYS A 215 11.03 10.25 19.59
N VAL A 216 10.07 10.13 20.49
CA VAL A 216 8.64 10.11 20.15
C VAL A 216 7.96 11.37 20.69
N GLU A 217 7.43 12.18 19.79
CA GLU A 217 6.77 13.45 20.13
C GLU A 217 5.37 13.53 19.49
N GLY A 218 4.62 14.57 19.86
CA GLY A 218 3.30 14.85 19.29
C GLY A 218 2.30 13.70 19.46
N LYS A 219 1.42 13.54 18.47
CA LYS A 219 0.33 12.55 18.49
C LYS A 219 0.82 11.12 18.68
N ALA A 220 1.99 10.77 18.12
CA ALA A 220 2.56 9.44 18.28
C ALA A 220 2.88 9.13 19.75
N CYS A 221 3.35 10.12 20.51
CA CYS A 221 3.59 9.98 21.94
C CYS A 221 2.27 9.74 22.69
N ASP A 222 1.23 10.52 22.38
CA ASP A 222 -0.08 10.37 23.00
C ASP A 222 -0.70 8.98 22.74
N TYR A 223 -0.61 8.49 21.49
CA TYR A 223 -1.10 7.16 21.13
C TYR A 223 -0.33 6.02 21.82
N LEU A 224 0.97 6.19 22.05
CA LEU A 224 1.80 5.19 22.72
C LEU A 224 1.75 5.26 24.24
N LYS A 225 1.21 6.33 24.83
CA LYS A 225 0.89 6.44 26.27
C LYS A 225 -0.44 5.78 26.62
N ASP A 226 -1.41 5.83 25.72
CA ASP A 226 -2.74 5.26 25.94
C ASP A 226 -2.72 3.73 25.85
N SER A 227 -2.88 3.05 26.99
CA SER A 227 -2.95 1.59 27.06
C SER A 227 -4.21 1.01 26.45
N GLU A 228 -5.29 1.81 26.39
CA GLU A 228 -6.59 1.40 25.85
C GLU A 228 -6.69 1.64 24.34
N ASN A 229 -5.64 2.20 23.73
CA ASN A 229 -5.58 2.42 22.30
C ASN A 229 -5.73 1.08 21.53
N PRO A 230 -6.80 0.92 20.73
CA PRO A 230 -7.06 -0.31 19.99
C PRO A 230 -6.11 -0.50 18.80
N TYR A 231 -5.36 0.54 18.41
CA TYR A 231 -4.43 0.53 17.28
C TYR A 231 -2.96 0.64 17.70
N TYR A 232 -2.68 0.37 18.98
CA TYR A 232 -1.37 0.58 19.60
C TYR A 232 -0.20 0.00 18.78
N GLU A 233 -0.30 -1.25 18.34
CA GLU A 233 0.78 -1.93 17.63
C GLU A 233 1.00 -1.36 16.22
N TYR A 234 -0.05 -0.83 15.59
CA TYR A 234 0.04 -0.10 14.32
C TYR A 234 0.69 1.28 14.50
N ASP A 235 0.40 1.98 15.60
CA ASP A 235 1.03 3.25 15.93
C ASP A 235 2.51 3.06 16.28
N LEU A 236 2.84 2.02 17.04
CA LEU A 236 4.21 1.63 17.35
C LEU A 236 4.97 1.27 16.08
N LEU A 237 4.35 0.52 15.16
CA LEU A 237 4.91 0.23 13.84
C LEU A 237 5.20 1.52 13.07
N GLY A 238 4.31 2.51 13.13
CA GLY A 238 4.51 3.80 12.47
C GLY A 238 5.77 4.51 12.97
N VAL A 239 5.97 4.53 14.29
CA VAL A 239 7.16 5.11 14.93
C VAL A 239 8.42 4.33 14.55
N LEU A 240 8.39 3.00 14.63
CA LEU A 240 9.54 2.16 14.27
C LEU A 240 9.89 2.35 12.79
N LYS A 241 8.89 2.41 11.89
CA LYS A 241 9.10 2.61 10.45
C LYS A 241 9.83 3.91 10.17
N GLY A 242 9.40 5.02 10.78
CA GLY A 242 10.01 6.34 10.57
C GLY A 242 11.47 6.47 11.06
N ASN A 243 11.93 5.53 11.90
CA ASN A 243 13.21 5.66 12.61
C ASN A 243 14.17 4.47 12.43
N MET A 244 13.70 3.30 12.01
CA MET A 244 14.50 2.08 11.96
C MET A 244 14.72 1.55 10.55
N VAL A 245 13.90 1.89 9.55
CA VAL A 245 14.01 1.30 8.19
C VAL A 245 15.41 1.47 7.64
N GLU A 246 15.96 2.68 7.65
CA GLU A 246 17.34 2.97 7.21
C GLU A 246 18.42 2.10 7.90
N LYS A 247 18.18 1.60 9.12
CA LYS A 247 19.14 0.80 9.90
C LYS A 247 19.14 -0.68 9.51
N PHE A 248 18.01 -1.24 9.08
CA PHE A 248 17.90 -2.65 8.73
C PHE A 248 17.69 -2.91 7.24
N TYR A 249 17.35 -1.88 6.45
CA TYR A 249 17.05 -2.06 5.03
C TYR A 249 18.23 -2.71 4.30
N ILE A 250 17.89 -3.63 3.42
CA ILE A 250 18.80 -4.22 2.43
C ILE A 250 18.20 -3.86 1.09
N ASN A 251 19.03 -3.40 0.16
CA ASN A 251 18.55 -2.99 -1.15
C ASN A 251 17.84 -4.15 -1.87
N ALA A 252 16.67 -3.84 -2.39
CA ALA A 252 15.89 -4.64 -3.32
C ALA A 252 16.69 -4.85 -4.62
N THR A 253 16.78 -6.11 -5.05
CA THR A 253 17.49 -6.53 -6.27
C THR A 253 16.68 -7.59 -7.02
N ASP A 254 16.93 -8.87 -6.77
CA ASP A 254 16.31 -10.01 -7.48
C ASP A 254 14.77 -10.08 -7.32
N GLU A 255 14.23 -9.36 -6.34
CA GLU A 255 12.80 -9.23 -6.07
C GLU A 255 12.10 -8.14 -6.92
N CYS A 256 12.84 -7.46 -7.80
CA CYS A 256 12.31 -6.41 -8.68
C CYS A 256 12.43 -6.84 -10.14
N PRO A 257 11.32 -7.06 -10.89
CA PRO A 257 11.38 -7.12 -12.34
C PRO A 257 12.01 -5.86 -12.94
N LYS A 258 12.77 -6.00 -14.03
CA LYS A 258 13.12 -4.86 -14.89
C LYS A 258 11.85 -4.17 -15.37
N ILE A 259 11.85 -2.83 -15.39
CA ILE A 259 10.65 -2.07 -15.75
C ILE A 259 10.12 -2.42 -17.14
N GLU A 260 10.98 -2.60 -18.14
CA GLU A 260 10.57 -3.00 -19.49
C GLU A 260 9.84 -4.35 -19.50
N LYS A 261 10.31 -5.30 -18.67
CA LYS A 261 9.65 -6.61 -18.52
C LYS A 261 8.28 -6.46 -17.87
N LEU A 262 8.14 -5.61 -16.86
CA LEU A 262 6.87 -5.36 -16.19
C LEU A 262 5.86 -4.69 -17.14
N ILE A 263 6.27 -3.67 -17.89
CA ILE A 263 5.38 -2.98 -18.85
C ILE A 263 4.98 -3.90 -20.01
N ALA A 264 5.92 -4.69 -20.55
CA ALA A 264 5.60 -5.70 -21.56
C ALA A 264 4.58 -6.72 -21.04
N PHE A 265 4.76 -7.18 -19.80
CA PHE A 265 3.82 -8.10 -19.16
C PHE A 265 2.44 -7.45 -18.95
N SER A 266 2.38 -6.19 -18.50
CA SER A 266 1.13 -5.43 -18.35
C SER A 266 0.32 -5.42 -19.64
N LYS A 267 0.96 -5.10 -20.77
CA LYS A 267 0.32 -5.10 -22.09
C LYS A 267 -0.15 -6.48 -22.51
N GLU A 268 0.66 -7.51 -22.27
CA GLU A 268 0.35 -8.88 -22.61
C GLU A 268 -0.89 -9.41 -21.87
N ILE A 269 -1.06 -9.03 -20.60
CA ILE A 269 -2.24 -9.40 -19.81
C ILE A 269 -3.41 -8.42 -20.00
N GLY A 270 -3.21 -7.32 -20.73
CA GLY A 270 -4.20 -6.27 -20.92
C GLY A 270 -4.51 -5.48 -19.65
N ALA A 271 -3.54 -5.32 -18.73
CA ALA A 271 -3.65 -4.42 -17.59
C ALA A 271 -3.22 -2.98 -17.96
N ILE A 272 -3.57 -2.01 -17.13
CA ILE A 272 -3.23 -0.60 -17.30
C ILE A 272 -2.05 -0.29 -16.37
N SER A 273 -0.89 -0.02 -16.96
CA SER A 273 0.32 0.34 -16.23
C SER A 273 0.29 1.81 -15.80
N ALA A 274 0.49 2.06 -14.50
CA ALA A 274 0.49 3.39 -13.93
C ALA A 274 1.75 3.64 -13.08
N TYR A 275 2.41 4.77 -13.34
CA TYR A 275 3.44 5.27 -12.43
C TYR A 275 2.78 5.97 -11.23
N ALA A 276 3.15 5.60 -10.01
CA ALA A 276 2.61 6.20 -8.79
C ALA A 276 3.42 7.44 -8.39
N TYR A 277 2.95 8.63 -8.78
CA TYR A 277 3.60 9.88 -8.41
C TYR A 277 3.48 10.14 -6.91
N LEU A 278 4.63 10.34 -6.26
CA LEU A 278 4.69 10.66 -4.83
C LEU A 278 4.80 12.16 -4.60
N GLY A 279 5.74 12.81 -5.27
CA GLY A 279 6.03 14.24 -5.14
C GLY A 279 6.86 14.59 -3.91
N ASP A 280 7.57 15.72 -3.97
CA ASP A 280 8.40 16.19 -2.86
C ASP A 280 7.55 16.47 -1.62
N VAL A 281 8.07 16.06 -0.46
CA VAL A 281 7.46 16.33 0.84
C VAL A 281 8.27 17.43 1.51
N GLY A 282 7.69 18.63 1.59
CA GLY A 282 8.28 19.76 2.33
C GLY A 282 8.10 19.61 3.85
N ASP A 283 8.60 20.61 4.60
CA ASP A 283 8.48 20.64 6.06
C ASP A 283 7.01 20.55 6.49
N SER A 284 6.67 19.53 7.26
CA SER A 284 5.34 19.44 7.86
C SER A 284 5.20 20.54 8.90
N VAL A 285 4.07 21.27 8.86
CA VAL A 285 3.72 22.31 9.85
C VAL A 285 3.66 21.72 11.28
N THR A 286 3.54 20.39 11.40
CA THR A 286 3.50 19.65 12.67
C THR A 286 4.82 19.00 13.08
N GLY A 287 5.87 19.04 12.23
CA GLY A 287 7.16 18.39 12.47
C GLY A 287 7.19 16.85 12.33
N ASP A 288 6.08 16.23 11.91
CA ASP A 288 5.91 14.77 11.93
C ASP A 288 6.46 14.03 10.70
N LYS A 289 6.82 14.75 9.62
CA LYS A 289 7.38 14.15 8.40
C LYS A 289 8.74 14.76 8.07
N LYS A 290 9.76 13.91 7.90
CA LYS A 290 11.06 14.32 7.36
C LYS A 290 10.85 14.91 5.96
N SER A 291 11.42 16.08 5.71
CA SER A 291 11.50 16.63 4.36
C SER A 291 12.25 15.64 3.46
N GLN A 292 11.68 15.31 2.31
CA GLN A 292 12.25 14.36 1.37
C GLN A 292 11.94 14.76 -0.06
N THR A 293 12.97 14.68 -0.91
CA THR A 293 12.88 15.00 -2.33
C THR A 293 12.75 13.74 -3.16
N PHE A 294 11.88 13.81 -4.17
CA PHE A 294 11.52 12.76 -5.10
C PHE A 294 11.51 13.36 -6.51
N GLU A 295 10.36 13.32 -7.20
CA GLU A 295 10.30 13.54 -8.66
C GLU A 295 10.25 15.01 -9.09
N ASP A 296 9.87 15.95 -8.21
CA ASP A 296 9.46 17.31 -8.62
C ASP A 296 10.55 18.04 -9.42
N SER A 297 11.81 17.87 -9.03
CA SER A 297 12.94 18.53 -9.70
C SER A 297 13.22 18.03 -11.12
N TYR A 298 12.68 16.86 -11.51
CA TYR A 298 12.96 16.23 -12.80
C TYR A 298 11.70 15.67 -13.50
N LEU A 299 10.50 16.16 -13.17
CA LEU A 299 9.24 15.66 -13.74
C LEU A 299 9.19 15.60 -15.28
N GLU A 300 9.76 16.56 -16.01
CA GLU A 300 9.80 16.49 -17.48
C GLU A 300 10.58 15.25 -17.96
N LEU A 301 11.76 15.00 -17.38
CA LEU A 301 12.57 13.82 -17.67
C LEU A 301 11.82 12.53 -17.29
N LEU A 302 11.13 12.53 -16.15
CA LEU A 302 10.30 11.40 -15.75
C LEU A 302 9.23 11.10 -16.81
N PHE A 303 8.45 12.11 -17.22
CA PHE A 303 7.35 11.91 -18.18
C PHE A 303 7.83 11.53 -19.58
N ASP A 304 8.95 12.08 -20.05
CA ASP A 304 9.61 11.64 -21.28
C ASP A 304 9.98 10.15 -21.18
N GLU A 305 10.53 9.71 -20.04
CA GLU A 305 10.95 8.33 -19.83
C GLU A 305 9.75 7.38 -19.67
N LEU A 306 8.69 7.78 -18.95
CA LEU A 306 7.44 7.02 -18.87
C LEU A 306 6.82 6.83 -20.27
N LYS A 307 6.90 7.86 -21.12
CA LYS A 307 6.39 7.78 -22.50
C LYS A 307 7.23 6.84 -23.34
N ARG A 308 8.56 6.89 -23.19
CA ARG A 308 9.50 5.97 -23.86
C ARG A 308 9.28 4.51 -23.46
N LEU A 309 9.02 4.28 -22.17
CA LEU A 309 8.69 2.96 -21.62
C LEU A 309 7.28 2.50 -22.00
N ASP A 310 6.46 3.40 -22.55
CA ASP A 310 5.11 3.16 -23.05
C ASP A 310 4.16 2.71 -21.93
N PHE A 311 4.16 3.50 -20.85
CA PHE A 311 3.15 3.49 -19.78
C PHE A 311 1.79 3.99 -20.28
N ASP A 312 0.73 3.54 -19.61
CA ASP A 312 -0.65 3.95 -19.93
C ASP A 312 -1.11 5.16 -19.11
N ALA A 313 -0.66 5.25 -17.86
CA ALA A 313 -1.23 6.15 -16.87
C ALA A 313 -0.20 6.69 -15.86
N VAL A 314 -0.61 7.74 -15.15
CA VAL A 314 -0.01 8.22 -13.91
C VAL A 314 -1.07 8.24 -12.82
N THR A 315 -0.77 7.66 -11.67
CA THR A 315 -1.63 7.71 -10.48
C THR A 315 -1.04 8.64 -9.44
N TYR A 316 -1.88 9.46 -8.81
CA TYR A 316 -1.49 10.38 -7.74
C TYR A 316 -2.63 10.52 -6.72
N MET A 317 -2.33 11.11 -5.55
CA MET A 317 -3.27 11.17 -4.44
C MET A 317 -3.54 12.64 -4.09
N PRO A 318 -4.70 13.21 -4.45
CA PRO A 318 -5.01 14.60 -4.13
C PRO A 318 -4.86 14.93 -2.63
N SER A 319 -5.09 13.97 -1.73
CA SER A 319 -4.88 14.16 -0.29
C SER A 319 -3.42 14.32 0.15
N ARG A 320 -2.46 13.91 -0.68
CA ARG A 320 -1.02 13.90 -0.36
C ARG A 320 -0.20 14.92 -1.14
N ASN A 321 -0.76 15.53 -2.19
CA ASN A 321 -0.06 16.47 -3.06
C ASN A 321 -0.59 17.91 -2.93
N THR A 322 0.32 18.88 -3.03
CA THR A 322 -0.04 20.30 -3.09
C THR A 322 -0.77 20.62 -4.40
N ALA A 323 -1.55 21.71 -4.42
CA ALA A 323 -2.22 22.16 -5.65
C ALA A 323 -1.22 22.38 -6.81
N ALA A 324 -0.09 23.02 -6.54
CA ALA A 324 0.95 23.26 -7.55
C ALA A 324 1.56 21.97 -8.11
N GLN A 325 1.78 20.95 -7.27
CA GLN A 325 2.22 19.62 -7.71
C GLN A 325 1.18 18.97 -8.62
N ILE A 326 -0.09 18.99 -8.20
CA ILE A 326 -1.21 18.43 -8.96
C ILE A 326 -1.33 19.10 -10.32
N ASP A 327 -1.35 20.44 -10.39
CA ASP A 327 -1.46 21.18 -11.66
C ASP A 327 -0.35 20.81 -12.64
N ARG A 328 0.89 20.66 -12.13
CA ARG A 328 2.04 20.29 -12.95
C ARG A 328 1.94 18.86 -13.47
N VAL A 329 1.61 17.90 -12.61
CA VAL A 329 1.43 16.49 -13.00
C VAL A 329 0.31 16.34 -14.03
N ARG A 330 -0.82 17.02 -13.81
CA ARG A 330 -1.96 17.00 -14.75
C ARG A 330 -1.59 17.55 -16.12
N SER A 331 -0.92 18.71 -16.16
CA SER A 331 -0.44 19.32 -17.40
C SER A 331 0.49 18.37 -18.17
N LEU A 332 1.36 17.66 -17.47
CA LEU A 332 2.24 16.66 -18.07
C LEU A 332 1.49 15.41 -18.55
N CYS A 333 0.49 14.95 -17.81
CA CYS A 333 -0.39 13.87 -18.27
C CYS A 333 -1.08 14.26 -19.59
N ASP A 334 -1.63 15.46 -19.67
CA ASP A 334 -2.31 15.96 -20.87
C ASP A 334 -1.33 16.09 -22.06
N LYS A 335 -0.13 16.62 -21.81
CA LYS A 335 0.94 16.77 -22.82
C LYS A 335 1.38 15.42 -23.40
N HIS A 336 1.52 14.39 -22.57
CA HIS A 336 2.05 13.08 -22.98
C HIS A 336 0.96 12.05 -23.32
N GLY A 337 -0.31 12.38 -23.06
CA GLY A 337 -1.48 11.54 -23.31
C GLY A 337 -1.64 10.41 -22.29
N PHE A 338 -1.27 10.63 -21.03
CA PHE A 338 -1.45 9.65 -19.96
C PHE A 338 -2.85 9.73 -19.34
N MET A 339 -3.43 8.57 -19.06
CA MET A 339 -4.61 8.51 -18.18
C MET A 339 -4.22 8.95 -16.77
N GLN A 340 -5.11 9.69 -16.12
CA GLN A 340 -4.94 10.15 -14.74
C GLN A 340 -5.78 9.27 -13.81
N ILE A 341 -5.16 8.68 -12.80
CA ILE A 341 -5.80 7.76 -11.83
C ILE A 341 -5.59 8.29 -10.41
N SER A 342 -6.48 7.92 -9.49
CA SER A 342 -6.35 8.23 -8.06
C SER A 342 -6.76 7.06 -7.17
N GLY A 343 -6.17 7.01 -5.98
CA GLY A 343 -6.48 6.10 -4.88
C GLY A 343 -5.71 6.51 -3.62
N GLU A 344 -6.14 6.08 -2.43
CA GLU A 344 -5.66 6.67 -1.16
C GLU A 344 -4.57 5.86 -0.43
N ASP A 345 -4.16 4.69 -0.95
CA ASP A 345 -3.16 3.79 -0.36
C ASP A 345 -3.50 3.49 1.11
N ILE A 346 -4.65 2.84 1.28
CA ILE A 346 -5.20 2.46 2.59
C ILE A 346 -4.47 1.21 3.09
N ASN A 347 -3.69 1.36 4.17
CA ASN A 347 -2.92 0.27 4.81
C ASN A 347 -2.87 0.36 6.35
N SER A 348 -3.60 1.30 6.97
CA SER A 348 -3.61 1.56 8.41
C SER A 348 -5.03 1.81 8.93
N PRO A 349 -5.35 1.40 10.18
CA PRO A 349 -6.68 1.58 10.76
C PRO A 349 -7.07 3.04 11.00
N ARG A 350 -6.11 3.97 10.95
CA ARG A 350 -6.35 5.42 11.14
C ARG A 350 -6.61 6.18 9.85
N GLN A 351 -6.47 5.53 8.68
CA GLN A 351 -6.68 6.20 7.40
C GLN A 351 -8.17 6.27 7.05
N SER A 352 -8.57 7.40 6.48
CA SER A 352 -9.89 7.56 5.88
C SER A 352 -9.95 6.82 4.55
N PHE A 353 -11.02 6.05 4.33
CA PHE A 353 -11.28 5.41 3.02
C PHE A 353 -11.69 6.42 1.95
N ILE A 354 -12.24 7.57 2.35
CA ILE A 354 -12.69 8.64 1.46
C ILE A 354 -11.64 9.74 1.32
N CYS A 355 -11.61 10.35 0.13
CA CYS A 355 -10.85 11.55 -0.16
C CYS A 355 -11.81 12.69 -0.49
N PRO A 356 -12.09 13.60 0.48
CA PRO A 356 -13.04 14.69 0.27
C PRO A 356 -12.69 15.61 -0.91
N ARG A 357 -11.41 15.71 -1.28
CA ARG A 357 -10.97 16.52 -2.43
C ARG A 357 -11.53 16.01 -3.76
N LEU A 358 -11.82 14.71 -3.89
CA LEU A 358 -12.33 14.15 -5.14
C LEU A 358 -13.74 14.64 -5.53
N SER A 359 -14.46 15.35 -4.65
CA SER A 359 -15.73 15.99 -5.00
C SER A 359 -15.55 17.35 -5.67
N GLU A 360 -14.33 17.90 -5.68
CA GLU A 360 -14.06 19.16 -6.36
C GLU A 360 -14.18 18.95 -7.89
N PRO A 361 -14.85 19.87 -8.62
CA PRO A 361 -15.13 19.68 -10.05
C PRO A 361 -13.90 19.38 -10.92
N GLU A 362 -12.75 19.90 -10.51
CA GLU A 362 -11.47 19.69 -11.20
C GLU A 362 -11.00 18.23 -11.17
N PHE A 363 -11.46 17.40 -10.23
CA PHE A 363 -11.08 15.98 -10.11
C PHE A 363 -12.11 15.02 -10.68
N LYS A 364 -13.15 15.53 -11.37
CA LYS A 364 -14.18 14.70 -12.00
C LYS A 364 -13.59 13.65 -12.97
N ASN A 365 -12.50 14.00 -13.67
CA ASN A 365 -11.80 13.08 -14.56
C ASN A 365 -11.27 11.83 -13.82
N LEU A 366 -10.87 11.95 -12.55
CA LEU A 366 -10.38 10.81 -11.76
C LEU A 366 -11.51 9.84 -11.40
N VAL A 367 -12.72 10.37 -11.15
CA VAL A 367 -13.93 9.56 -10.97
C VAL A 367 -14.29 8.84 -12.28
N GLU A 368 -14.24 9.52 -13.42
CA GLU A 368 -14.50 8.92 -14.73
C GLU A 368 -13.46 7.84 -15.08
N SER A 369 -12.17 8.10 -14.83
CA SER A 369 -11.09 7.11 -14.98
C SER A 369 -11.36 5.87 -14.12
N THR A 370 -11.84 6.04 -12.89
CA THR A 370 -12.19 4.92 -12.00
C THR A 370 -13.23 3.99 -12.63
N TRP A 371 -14.31 4.55 -13.18
CA TRP A 371 -15.32 3.75 -13.87
C TRP A 371 -14.80 3.11 -15.16
N TYR A 372 -13.86 3.76 -15.85
CA TYR A 372 -13.15 3.16 -16.97
C TYR A 372 -12.34 1.93 -16.52
N LEU A 373 -11.58 2.04 -15.42
CA LEU A 373 -10.80 0.92 -14.87
C LEU A 373 -11.67 -0.30 -14.60
N ILE A 374 -12.82 -0.10 -13.95
CA ILE A 374 -13.79 -1.16 -13.62
C ILE A 374 -14.35 -1.81 -14.90
N LYS A 375 -14.64 -1.01 -15.92
CA LYS A 375 -15.15 -1.52 -17.21
C LYS A 375 -14.08 -2.32 -17.97
N HIS A 376 -12.83 -1.86 -17.93
CA HIS A 376 -11.70 -2.47 -18.63
C HIS A 376 -11.45 -3.92 -18.19
N GLU A 377 -11.62 -4.22 -16.91
CA GLU A 377 -11.43 -5.58 -16.36
C GLU A 377 -12.37 -6.65 -16.93
N ARG A 378 -13.51 -6.21 -17.49
CA ARG A 378 -14.54 -7.09 -18.05
C ARG A 378 -14.32 -7.41 -19.53
N MET A 379 -13.28 -6.86 -20.15
CA MET A 379 -12.88 -7.13 -21.54
C MET A 379 -12.04 -8.41 -21.66
#